data_AF-A0A5C3LTB8-F1
#
_entry.id   AF-A0A5C3LTB8-F1
#
_cell.length_a   1.000
_cell.length_b   1.000
_cell.length_c   1.000
_cell.angle_alpha   90.00
_cell.angle_beta   90.00
_cell.angle_gamma   90.00
#
_symmetry.space_group_name_H-M   'P 1'
#
loop_
_entity.id
_entity.type
_entity.pdbx_description
1 polymer ?
#
loop_
_entity_poly.entity_id
_entity_poly.type
_entity_poly.pdbx_seq_one_letter_code
_entity_poly.pdbx_strand_id
1 'polypeptide(L)'
;MIPAQAYLPWKLSVSILHLIAALSSVLRVEYRRRTRRLWWDDYASIVSAIFGCFSIAITWLLLGRFDDSEHSQRLKIALSYMNQICFGFTIWWSRISLALAIVRITPVWSKTRSWVIGFICAFILIFVMHLVGIPVTCAMNTAWQYVKGDILICGPSYGVTIASLIS
;
A
#
# COMPACT_ATOMS: atom_id res chain seq x y z
N MET A 1 1.56 10.59 -31.36
CA MET A 1 0.72 11.24 -30.34
C MET A 1 -0.11 10.16 -29.67
N ILE A 2 0.22 9.84 -28.41
CA ILE A 2 -0.62 8.96 -27.59
C ILE A 2 -1.87 9.79 -27.24
N PRO A 3 -3.10 9.29 -27.47
CA PRO A 3 -4.30 10.08 -27.17
C PRO A 3 -4.30 10.47 -25.70
N ALA A 4 -4.82 11.66 -25.39
CA ALA A 4 -5.08 12.09 -24.02
C ALA A 4 -5.95 11.02 -23.35
N GLN A 5 -5.32 10.14 -22.57
CA GLN A 5 -6.04 9.12 -21.82
C GLN A 5 -7.07 9.83 -20.96
N ALA A 6 -8.31 9.39 -21.00
CA ALA A 6 -9.32 9.82 -20.06
C ALA A 6 -8.90 9.29 -18.68
N TYR A 7 -8.05 10.03 -17.97
CA TYR A 7 -7.61 9.73 -16.61
C TYR A 7 -8.77 9.73 -15.62
N LEU A 8 -9.91 10.31 -16.00
CA LEU A 8 -11.10 10.50 -15.19
C LEU A 8 -11.84 9.16 -14.93
N PRO A 9 -12.17 8.32 -15.94
CA PRO A 9 -12.64 6.95 -15.73
C PRO A 9 -11.73 6.11 -14.82
N TRP A 10 -10.43 6.08 -15.10
CA TRP A 10 -9.46 5.33 -14.29
C TRP A 10 -9.49 5.76 -12.82
N LYS A 11 -9.45 7.08 -12.58
CA LYS A 11 -9.50 7.67 -11.24
C LYS A 11 -10.78 7.30 -10.49
N LEU A 12 -11.93 7.35 -11.18
CA LEU A 12 -13.21 6.94 -10.62
C LEU A 12 -13.22 5.44 -10.28
N SER A 13 -12.77 4.58 -11.19
CA SER A 13 -12.69 3.14 -10.96
C SER A 13 -11.81 2.79 -9.76
N VAL A 14 -10.60 3.35 -9.67
CA VAL A 14 -9.68 3.11 -8.55
C VAL A 14 -10.29 3.58 -7.23
N SER A 15 -10.94 4.75 -7.23
CA SER A 15 -11.58 5.32 -6.04
C SER A 15 -12.75 4.46 -5.55
N ILE A 16 -13.60 3.98 -6.46
CA ILE A 16 -14.72 3.10 -6.13
C ILE A 16 -14.19 1.78 -5.55
N LEU A 17 -13.17 1.17 -6.17
CA LEU A 17 -12.58 -0.06 -5.67
C LEU A 17 -11.98 0.11 -4.26
N HIS A 18 -11.27 1.21 -4.03
CA HIS A 18 -10.72 1.50 -2.70
C HIS A 18 -11.82 1.79 -1.67
N LEU A 19 -12.89 2.47 -2.06
CA LEU A 19 -14.04 2.71 -1.18
C LEU A 19 -14.71 1.39 -0.78
N ILE A 20 -14.95 0.49 -1.75
CA ILE A 20 -15.50 -0.84 -1.49
C ILE A 20 -14.57 -1.63 -0.56
N ALA A 21 -13.25 -1.59 -0.80
CA ALA A 21 -12.27 -2.27 0.04
C ALA A 21 -12.24 -1.71 1.47
N ALA A 22 -12.30 -0.38 1.63
CA ALA A 22 -12.36 0.28 2.94
C ALA A 22 -13.66 -0.07 3.67
N LEU A 23 -14.82 0.03 3.01
CA LEU A 23 -16.11 -0.33 3.59
C LEU A 23 -16.17 -1.80 4.00
N SER A 24 -15.68 -2.71 3.15
CA SER A 24 -15.60 -4.14 3.47
C SER A 24 -14.72 -4.39 4.71
N SER A 25 -13.59 -3.70 4.82
CA SER A 25 -12.70 -3.79 5.98
C SER A 25 -13.38 -3.28 7.25
N VAL A 26 -14.07 -2.13 7.20
CA VAL A 26 -14.81 -1.57 8.34
C VAL A 26 -15.97 -2.48 8.76
N LEU A 27 -16.77 -2.98 7.81
CA LEU A 27 -17.88 -3.90 8.08
C LEU A 27 -17.38 -5.19 8.73
N ARG A 28 -16.25 -5.75 8.26
CA ARG A 28 -15.61 -6.92 8.87
C ARG A 28 -15.22 -6.66 10.33
N VAL A 29 -14.62 -5.51 10.61
CA VAL A 29 -14.21 -5.11 11.97
C VAL A 29 -15.43 -4.89 12.85
N GLU A 30 -16.44 -4.17 12.39
CA GLU A 30 -17.66 -3.86 13.16
C GLU A 30 -18.46 -5.13 13.48
N TYR A 31 -18.62 -6.04 12.52
CA TYR A 31 -19.25 -7.33 12.74
C TYR A 31 -18.55 -8.10 13.87
N ARG A 32 -17.21 -8.17 13.84
CA ARG A 32 -16.40 -8.88 14.85
C ARG A 32 -16.34 -8.16 16.19
N ARG A 33 -16.37 -6.83 16.19
CA ARG A 33 -16.47 -5.99 17.38
C ARG A 33 -17.77 -6.31 18.13
N ARG A 34 -18.90 -6.41 17.40
CA ARG A 34 -20.17 -6.84 17.99
C ARG A 34 -20.13 -8.26 18.55
N THR A 35 -19.36 -9.17 17.95
CA THR A 35 -19.15 -10.52 18.48
C THR A 35 -18.11 -10.60 19.62
N ARG A 36 -17.56 -9.47 20.11
CA ARG A 36 -16.52 -9.36 21.15
C ARG A 36 -15.27 -10.22 20.90
N ARG A 37 -14.91 -10.47 19.65
CA ARG A 37 -13.76 -11.33 19.27
C ARG A 37 -12.65 -10.53 18.58
N LEU A 38 -12.32 -9.36 19.13
CA LEU A 38 -11.24 -8.48 18.66
C LEU A 38 -9.88 -9.19 18.81
N TRP A 39 -9.16 -9.29 17.71
CA TRP A 39 -7.83 -9.92 17.63
C TRP A 39 -6.83 -9.02 16.89
N TRP A 40 -5.54 -9.38 16.94
CA TRP A 40 -4.45 -8.68 16.24
C TRP A 40 -4.69 -8.49 14.73
N ASP A 41 -5.41 -9.42 14.11
CA ASP A 41 -5.88 -9.33 12.71
C ASP A 41 -6.74 -8.07 12.46
N ASP A 42 -7.64 -7.74 13.39
CA ASP A 42 -8.55 -6.62 13.22
C ASP A 42 -7.80 -5.28 13.34
N TYR A 43 -6.79 -5.18 14.20
CA TYR A 43 -5.90 -4.01 14.27
C TYR A 43 -5.10 -3.81 12.98
N ALA A 44 -4.54 -4.90 12.43
CA ALA A 44 -3.81 -4.84 11.15
C ALA A 44 -4.72 -4.39 9.99
N SER A 45 -5.97 -4.85 9.97
CA SER A 45 -6.97 -4.43 8.99
C SER A 45 -7.35 -2.95 9.11
N ILE A 46 -7.45 -2.40 10.33
CA ILE A 46 -7.72 -0.97 10.55
C ILE A 46 -6.56 -0.12 10.02
N VAL A 47 -5.32 -0.50 10.31
CA VAL A 47 -4.13 0.20 9.81
C VAL A 47 -4.14 0.22 8.28
N SER A 48 -4.40 -0.92 7.63
CA SER A 48 -4.54 -1.00 6.18
C SER A 48 -5.64 -0.08 5.63
N ALA A 49 -6.80 0.00 6.31
CA ALA A 49 -7.91 0.85 5.86
C ALA A 49 -7.56 2.34 5.96
N ILE A 50 -6.88 2.77 7.03
CA ILE A 50 -6.44 4.16 7.22
C ILE A 50 -5.47 4.57 6.11
N PHE A 51 -4.44 3.76 5.85
CA PHE A 51 -3.49 4.04 4.77
C PHE A 51 -4.13 3.95 3.37
N GLY A 52 -5.14 3.10 3.19
CA GLY A 52 -5.96 3.07 1.98
C GLY A 52 -6.68 4.40 1.73
N CYS A 53 -7.31 4.97 2.75
CA CYS A 53 -7.95 6.29 2.67
C CYS A 53 -6.95 7.41 2.33
N PHE A 54 -5.78 7.41 2.96
CA PHE A 54 -4.71 8.36 2.61
C PHE A 54 -4.25 8.20 1.16
N SER A 55 -4.08 6.96 0.68
CA SER A 55 -3.67 6.69 -0.71
C SER A 55 -4.68 7.25 -1.71
N ILE A 56 -5.98 7.14 -1.43
CA ILE A 56 -7.03 7.75 -2.26
C ILE A 56 -6.86 9.27 -2.25
N ALA A 57 -6.82 9.91 -1.08
CA ALA A 57 -6.70 11.35 -0.97
C ALA A 57 -5.46 11.88 -1.71
N ILE A 58 -4.32 11.22 -1.55
CA ILE A 58 -3.06 11.58 -2.22
C ILE A 58 -3.18 11.38 -3.73
N THR A 59 -3.75 10.27 -4.20
CA THR A 59 -3.99 10.04 -5.64
C THR A 59 -4.89 11.13 -6.22
N TRP A 60 -5.93 11.54 -5.49
CA TRP A 60 -6.80 12.64 -5.92
C TRP A 60 -6.05 13.96 -6.05
N LEU A 61 -5.15 14.26 -5.11
CA LEU A 61 -4.26 15.43 -5.14
C LEU A 61 -3.23 15.35 -6.27
N LEU A 62 -2.60 14.18 -6.47
CA LEU A 62 -1.56 13.97 -7.49
C LEU A 62 -2.10 14.09 -8.92
N LEU A 63 -3.36 13.71 -9.14
CA LEU A 63 -4.09 13.92 -10.40
C LEU A 63 -4.80 15.29 -10.46
N GLY A 64 -4.59 16.16 -9.47
CA GLY A 64 -5.03 17.55 -9.51
C GLY A 64 -4.25 18.34 -10.57
N ARG A 65 -4.83 19.44 -11.04
CA ARG A 65 -4.17 20.33 -12.00
C ARG A 65 -3.10 21.12 -11.22
N PHE A 66 -1.83 20.78 -11.43
CA PHE A 66 -0.71 21.52 -10.86
C PHE A 66 -0.15 22.48 -11.91
N ASP A 67 0.02 23.75 -11.55
CA ASP A 67 0.74 24.72 -12.39
C ASP A 67 2.22 24.34 -12.51
N ASP A 68 2.91 24.75 -13.57
CA ASP A 68 4.35 24.43 -13.81
C ASP A 68 5.34 25.15 -12.89
N SER A 69 4.91 25.59 -11.70
CA SER A 69 5.79 26.22 -10.71
C SER A 69 6.73 25.21 -10.06
N GLU A 70 7.96 25.63 -9.71
CA GLU A 70 8.90 24.77 -8.95
C GLU A 70 8.30 24.25 -7.64
N HIS A 71 7.41 25.04 -7.02
CA HIS A 71 6.72 24.65 -5.80
C HIS A 71 5.78 23.46 -6.04
N SER A 72 5.07 23.42 -7.17
CA SER A 72 4.20 22.30 -7.51
C SER A 72 5.01 21.03 -7.80
N GLN A 73 6.21 21.15 -8.39
CA GLN A 73 7.07 20.00 -8.67
C GLN A 73 7.55 19.34 -7.38
N ARG A 74 7.97 20.13 -6.37
CA ARG A 74 8.33 19.60 -5.05
C ARG A 74 7.14 18.93 -4.36
N LEU A 75 5.95 19.51 -4.48
CA LEU A 75 4.72 18.93 -3.94
C LEU A 75 4.34 17.62 -4.64
N LYS A 76 4.44 17.54 -5.98
CA LYS A 76 4.24 16.30 -6.76
C LYS A 76 5.20 15.20 -6.33
N ILE A 77 6.48 15.53 -6.14
CA ILE A 77 7.50 14.60 -5.66
C ILE A 77 7.13 14.06 -4.27
N ALA A 78 6.79 14.95 -3.33
CA ALA A 78 6.39 14.56 -1.98
C ALA A 78 5.12 13.70 -1.97
N LEU A 79 4.09 14.09 -2.74
CA LEU A 79 2.85 13.33 -2.87
C LEU A 79 3.08 11.97 -3.52
N SER A 80 3.95 11.86 -4.52
CA SER A 80 4.30 10.57 -5.13
C SER A 80 4.95 9.63 -4.10
N TYR A 81 5.93 10.12 -3.33
CA TYR A 81 6.53 9.35 -2.24
C TYR A 81 5.49 8.89 -1.21
N MET A 82 4.66 9.81 -0.73
CA MET A 82 3.62 9.50 0.25
C MET A 82 2.61 8.49 -0.31
N ASN A 83 2.24 8.59 -1.59
CA ASN A 83 1.35 7.64 -2.24
C ASN A 83 1.97 6.24 -2.28
N GLN A 84 3.23 6.14 -2.68
CA GLN A 84 3.94 4.88 -2.78
C GLN A 84 4.09 4.20 -1.40
N ILE A 85 4.40 4.98 -0.36
CA ILE A 85 4.46 4.49 1.02
C ILE A 85 3.06 4.03 1.46
N CYS A 86 2.02 4.87 1.34
CA CYS A 86 0.68 4.52 1.79
C CYS A 86 0.12 3.28 1.07
N PHE A 87 0.39 3.15 -0.23
CA PHE A 87 -0.01 1.99 -1.02
C PHE A 87 0.73 0.72 -0.57
N GLY A 88 2.05 0.83 -0.33
CA GLY A 88 2.85 -0.24 0.24
C GLY A 88 2.31 -0.69 1.60
N PHE A 89 2.04 0.24 2.51
CA PHE A 89 1.42 -0.05 3.80
C PHE A 89 0.08 -0.78 3.63
N THR A 90 -0.81 -0.29 2.77
CA THR A 90 -2.11 -0.91 2.50
C THR A 90 -1.96 -2.37 2.07
N ILE A 91 -1.08 -2.65 1.10
CA ILE A 91 -0.87 -4.02 0.61
C ILE A 91 -0.27 -4.91 1.70
N TRP A 92 0.84 -4.49 2.32
CA TRP A 92 1.57 -5.32 3.26
C TRP A 92 0.78 -5.59 4.54
N TRP A 93 0.08 -4.59 5.09
CA TRP A 93 -0.77 -4.79 6.27
C TRP A 93 -1.98 -5.68 5.98
N SER A 94 -2.56 -5.60 4.77
CA SER A 94 -3.65 -6.50 4.37
C SER A 94 -3.18 -7.97 4.30
N ARG A 95 -1.96 -8.22 3.82
CA ARG A 95 -1.35 -9.56 3.78
C ARG A 95 -1.04 -10.09 5.17
N ILE A 96 -0.51 -9.25 6.06
CA ILE A 96 -0.27 -9.62 7.47
C ILE A 96 -1.60 -9.94 8.18
N SER A 97 -2.64 -9.14 7.98
CA SER A 97 -3.99 -9.40 8.47
C SER A 97 -4.49 -10.77 7.97
N LEU A 98 -4.44 -11.02 6.66
CA LEU A 98 -4.83 -12.30 6.09
C LEU A 98 -4.05 -13.49 6.69
N ALA A 99 -2.74 -13.36 6.85
CA ALA A 99 -1.90 -14.39 7.44
C ALA A 99 -2.25 -14.65 8.93
N LEU A 100 -2.49 -13.60 9.72
CA LEU A 100 -2.96 -13.71 11.10
C LEU A 100 -4.33 -14.38 11.18
N ALA A 101 -5.23 -14.12 10.24
CA ALA A 101 -6.52 -14.80 10.15
C ALA A 101 -6.37 -16.30 9.89
N ILE A 102 -5.40 -16.71 9.04
CA ILE A 102 -5.08 -18.12 8.78
C ILE A 102 -4.50 -18.79 10.03
N VAL A 103 -3.59 -18.13 10.75
CA VAL A 103 -3.05 -18.66 12.02
C VAL A 103 -4.16 -18.95 13.02
N ARG A 104 -5.22 -18.13 13.04
CA ARG A 104 -6.35 -18.34 13.94
C ARG A 104 -7.18 -19.57 13.60
N ILE A 105 -7.33 -19.90 12.31
CA ILE A 105 -8.12 -21.05 11.86
C ILE A 105 -7.33 -22.35 12.02
N THR A 106 -6.00 -22.30 11.91
CA THR A 106 -5.16 -23.49 12.01
C THR A 106 -5.10 -24.04 13.45
N PRO A 107 -5.32 -25.35 13.66
CA PRO A 107 -5.33 -25.96 14.98
C PRO A 107 -3.93 -25.93 15.61
N VAL A 108 -3.88 -25.71 16.92
CA VAL A 108 -2.64 -25.45 17.68
C VAL A 108 -1.63 -26.61 17.66
N TRP A 109 -2.10 -27.83 17.35
CA TRP A 109 -1.30 -29.06 17.34
C TRP A 109 -0.68 -29.38 15.98
N SER A 110 -0.96 -28.59 14.94
CA SER A 110 -0.44 -28.85 13.59
C SER A 110 0.94 -28.24 13.38
N LYS A 111 1.86 -28.99 12.74
CA LYS A 111 3.16 -28.45 12.28
C LYS A 111 2.99 -27.29 11.28
N THR A 112 1.84 -27.23 10.60
CA THR A 112 1.45 -26.14 9.71
C THR A 112 1.47 -24.79 10.41
N ARG A 113 1.14 -24.71 11.71
CA ARG A 113 1.11 -23.45 12.45
C ARG A 113 2.49 -22.79 12.53
N SER A 114 3.56 -23.56 12.74
CA SER A 114 4.93 -23.03 12.73
C SER A 114 5.34 -22.48 11.36
N TRP A 115 4.93 -23.13 10.27
CA TRP A 115 5.17 -22.64 8.92
C TRP A 115 4.45 -21.30 8.67
N VAL A 116 3.18 -21.19 9.06
CA VAL A 116 2.42 -19.93 8.89
C VAL A 116 3.02 -18.79 9.73
N ILE A 117 3.48 -19.07 10.96
CA ILE A 117 4.21 -18.08 11.77
C ILE A 117 5.51 -17.66 11.06
N GLY A 118 6.25 -18.62 10.49
CA GLY A 118 7.43 -18.33 9.67
C GLY A 118 7.11 -17.42 8.49
N PHE A 119 6.00 -17.65 7.78
CA PHE A 119 5.55 -16.77 6.70
C PHE A 119 5.19 -15.36 7.19
N ILE A 120 4.55 -15.22 8.35
CA ILE A 120 4.26 -13.89 8.93
C ILE A 120 5.56 -13.14 9.22
N CYS A 121 6.53 -13.82 9.86
CA CYS A 121 7.84 -13.22 10.12
C CYS A 121 8.54 -12.81 8.82
N ALA A 122 8.51 -13.66 7.79
CA ALA A 122 9.07 -13.34 6.48
C ALA A 122 8.38 -12.12 5.84
N PHE A 123 7.05 -12.05 5.88
CA PHE A 123 6.30 -10.89 5.37
C PHE A 123 6.64 -9.59 6.12
N ILE A 124 6.80 -9.64 7.44
CA ILE A 124 7.22 -8.47 8.23
C ILE A 124 8.64 -8.04 7.82
N LEU A 125 9.58 -8.97 7.67
CA LEU A 125 10.94 -8.66 7.24
C LEU A 125 10.97 -8.04 5.84
N ILE A 126 10.22 -8.59 4.89
CA ILE A 126 10.13 -8.06 3.54
C ILE A 126 9.47 -6.67 3.56
N PHE A 127 8.45 -6.45 4.38
CA PHE A 127 7.83 -5.14 4.58
C PHE A 127 8.84 -4.10 5.09
N VAL A 128 9.64 -4.44 6.11
CA VAL A 128 10.68 -3.54 6.64
C VAL A 128 11.73 -3.25 5.56
N MET A 129 12.16 -4.27 4.80
CA MET A 129 13.07 -4.08 3.68
C MET A 129 12.51 -3.14 2.62
N HIS A 130 11.21 -3.20 2.31
CA HIS A 130 10.57 -2.27 1.36
C HIS A 130 10.47 -0.86 1.92
N LEU A 131 10.10 -0.74 3.20
CA LEU A 131 9.93 0.53 3.89
C LEU A 131 11.24 1.32 3.99
N VAL A 132 12.38 0.62 4.09
CA VAL A 132 13.71 1.25 4.09
C VAL A 132 14.30 1.33 2.68
N GLY A 133 14.20 0.25 1.91
CA GLY A 133 14.86 0.11 0.61
C GLY A 133 14.36 1.10 -0.44
N ILE A 134 13.05 1.38 -0.48
CA ILE A 134 12.49 2.35 -1.43
C ILE A 134 12.98 3.76 -1.09
N PRO A 135 12.74 4.33 0.12
CA PRO A 135 13.22 5.67 0.44
C PRO A 135 14.72 5.85 0.27
N VAL A 136 15.54 4.86 0.68
CA VAL A 136 17.00 4.93 0.53
C VAL A 136 17.39 4.98 -0.94
N THR A 137 16.86 4.07 -1.78
CA THR A 137 17.18 4.06 -3.21
C THR A 137 16.79 5.38 -3.88
N CYS A 138 15.60 5.89 -3.54
CA CYS A 138 15.07 7.12 -4.11
C CYS A 138 15.79 8.38 -3.61
N ALA A 139 16.32 8.35 -2.38
CA ALA A 139 17.12 9.43 -1.81
C ALA A 139 18.54 9.46 -2.41
N MET A 140 19.13 8.29 -2.68
CA MET A 140 20.47 8.19 -3.26
C MET A 140 20.49 8.46 -4.77
N ASN A 141 19.43 8.08 -5.49
CA ASN A 141 19.30 8.34 -6.91
C ASN A 141 18.22 9.40 -7.15
N THR A 142 18.61 10.65 -7.40
CA THR A 142 17.67 11.75 -7.66
C THR A 142 17.29 11.90 -9.14
N ALA A 143 17.84 11.06 -10.03
CA ALA A 143 17.62 11.20 -11.48
C ALA A 143 16.14 11.12 -11.87
N TRP A 144 15.32 10.38 -11.12
CA TRP A 144 13.88 10.26 -11.35
C TRP A 144 13.11 11.57 -11.07
N GLN A 145 13.66 12.51 -10.30
CA GLN A 145 13.01 13.79 -9.99
C GLN A 145 12.98 14.76 -11.18
N TYR A 146 13.88 14.56 -12.15
CA TYR A 146 14.04 15.41 -13.33
C TYR A 146 13.30 14.90 -14.56
N VAL A 147 12.69 13.70 -14.48
CA VAL A 147 11.92 13.13 -15.59
C VAL A 147 10.62 13.92 -15.75
N LYS A 148 10.45 14.59 -16.90
CA LYS A 148 9.19 15.23 -17.27
C LYS A 148 8.15 14.15 -17.62
N GLY A 149 7.32 13.81 -16.65
CA GLY A 149 6.16 12.94 -16.83
C GLY A 149 5.05 13.29 -15.83
N ASP A 150 3.81 13.03 -16.20
CA ASP A 150 2.64 13.27 -15.33
C ASP A 150 2.64 12.35 -14.10
N ILE A 151 3.33 11.20 -14.20
CA ILE A 151 3.45 10.19 -13.16
C ILE A 151 4.94 9.98 -12.86
N LEU A 152 5.41 10.53 -11.74
CA LEU A 152 6.74 10.22 -11.21
C LEU A 152 6.64 8.99 -10.33
N ILE A 153 7.34 7.91 -10.68
CA ILE A 153 7.47 6.72 -9.83
C ILE A 153 8.95 6.51 -9.59
N CYS A 154 9.36 6.57 -8.33
CA CYS A 154 10.66 6.07 -7.97
C CYS A 154 10.59 4.53 -7.94
N GLY A 155 11.22 3.90 -8.93
CA GLY A 155 11.30 2.45 -9.02
C GLY A 155 12.23 1.91 -7.92
N PRO A 156 11.88 0.80 -7.25
CA PRO A 156 12.84 0.09 -6.42
C PRO A 156 14.03 -0.38 -7.27
N SER A 157 15.18 -0.63 -6.63
CA SER A 157 16.24 -1.39 -7.31
C SER A 157 15.66 -2.74 -7.77
N TYR A 158 16.17 -3.27 -8.89
CA TYR A 158 15.64 -4.45 -9.57
C TYR A 158 15.36 -5.64 -8.62
N GLY A 159 16.19 -5.81 -7.58
CA GLY A 159 16.02 -6.86 -6.57
C GLY A 159 14.80 -6.71 -5.66
N VAL A 160 14.44 -5.48 -5.29
CA VAL A 160 13.27 -5.19 -4.42
C VAL A 160 11.97 -5.39 -5.20
N THR A 161 11.96 -5.03 -6.48
CA THR A 161 10.82 -5.25 -7.39
C THR A 161 10.53 -6.75 -7.59
N ILE A 162 11.56 -7.59 -7.74
CA ILE A 162 11.41 -9.04 -7.86
C ILE A 162 10.86 -9.65 -6.56
N ALA A 163 11.37 -9.22 -5.40
CA ALA A 163 10.87 -9.69 -4.11
C ALA A 163 9.37 -9.35 -3.91
N SER A 164 8.94 -8.15 -4.32
CA SER A 164 7.52 -7.74 -4.31
C SER A 164 6.62 -8.53 -5.25
N LEU A 165 7.13 -8.95 -6.42
CA LEU A 165 6.37 -9.70 -7.43
C LEU A 165 6.17 -11.17 -7.05
N ILE A 166 7.13 -11.75 -6.32
CA ILE A 166 7.14 -13.18 -5.96
C ILE A 166 6.44 -13.44 -4.62
N SER A 167 6.44 -12.46 -3.70
CA SER A 167 5.76 -12.55 -2.40
C SER A 167 4.28 -12.24 -2.47
#